data_AF-A0A531D3K7-F1
#
_entry.id   AF-A0A531D3K7-F1
#
_cell.length_a   1.000
_cell.length_b   1.000
_cell.length_c   1.000
_cell.angle_alpha   90.00
_cell.angle_beta   90.00
_cell.angle_gamma   90.00
#
_symmetry.space_group_name_H-M   'P 1'
#
loop_
_entity.id
_entity.type
_entity.pdbx_description
1 polymer ?
#
loop_
_entity_poly.entity_id
_entity_poly.type
_entity_poly.pdbx_seq_one_letter_code
_entity_poly.pdbx_strand_id
1 'polypeptide(L)'
;MSEELKRLEPNDVVARCVFYPEIAKGDLKASFDLTRLMYFREVTTVQRSWLLSVGWRKKLPKADDVHAYGCRTASNTNKRRLRDAEKKGITLDPLHGLAHYLGFYDFGVETCEKSSNAIYTVYVENEPENGEDAHSHVVLLEKSGLPTKPPPNKASARTQIMEALWNGCSGPTRHICANDEEFRPELEAINLQDGPRNPQMAGA
;
A
#
# COMPACT_ATOMS: atom_id res chain seq x y z
N MET A 1 -23.86 12.20 7.33
CA MET A 1 -22.84 13.01 8.02
C MET A 1 -21.51 12.39 7.65
N SER A 2 -20.62 13.08 6.93
CA SER A 2 -19.28 12.54 6.70
C SER A 2 -18.57 12.54 8.05
N GLU A 3 -18.17 11.38 8.55
CA GLU A 3 -17.19 11.35 9.64
C GLU A 3 -15.96 12.13 9.16
N GLU A 4 -15.50 13.06 9.98
CA GLU A 4 -14.29 13.83 9.70
C GLU A 4 -13.11 12.85 9.66
N LEU A 5 -12.43 12.76 8.52
CA LEU A 5 -11.27 11.89 8.36
C LEU A 5 -10.22 12.26 9.40
N LYS A 6 -9.79 11.28 10.17
CA LYS A 6 -8.85 11.51 11.28
C LYS A 6 -7.42 11.44 10.76
N ARG A 7 -6.71 12.57 10.78
CA ARG A 7 -5.25 12.57 10.57
C ARG A 7 -4.55 11.78 11.68
N LEU A 8 -3.61 10.93 11.29
CA LEU A 8 -2.79 10.15 12.22
C LEU A 8 -1.66 10.99 12.79
N GLU A 9 -1.20 10.61 13.98
CA GLU A 9 -0.13 11.34 14.70
C GLU A 9 1.25 10.96 14.15
N PRO A 10 2.26 11.84 14.20
CA PRO A 10 3.59 11.54 13.66
C PRO A 10 4.24 10.28 14.25
N ASN A 11 3.93 9.95 15.51
CA ASN A 11 4.46 8.76 16.20
C ASN A 11 3.68 7.47 15.90
N ASP A 12 2.60 7.52 15.11
CA ASP A 12 1.91 6.32 14.65
C ASP A 12 2.74 5.57 13.60
N VAL A 13 2.45 4.27 13.45
CA VAL A 13 3.05 3.39 12.44
C VAL A 13 1.94 2.81 11.56
N VAL A 14 2.26 2.62 10.27
CA VAL A 14 1.34 2.03 9.29
C VAL A 14 2.00 0.86 8.57
N ALA A 15 1.18 -0.11 8.18
CA ALA A 15 1.56 -1.29 7.43
C ALA A 15 1.11 -1.21 5.97
N ARG A 16 2.04 -1.33 5.03
CA ARG A 16 1.74 -1.53 3.61
C ARG A 16 1.74 -3.01 3.28
N CYS A 17 0.56 -3.53 2.98
CA CYS A 17 0.39 -4.91 2.53
C CYS A 17 0.92 -5.12 1.11
N VAL A 18 1.45 -6.32 0.85
CA VAL A 18 2.02 -6.75 -0.42
C VAL A 18 1.07 -7.75 -1.07
N PHE A 19 0.70 -7.50 -2.33
CA PHE A 19 -0.21 -8.37 -3.08
C PHE A 19 0.40 -8.81 -4.41
N TYR A 20 0.37 -10.12 -4.68
CA TYR A 20 0.61 -10.67 -6.01
C TYR A 20 -0.71 -10.72 -6.80
N PRO A 21 -0.71 -10.49 -8.13
CA PRO A 21 0.41 -10.10 -8.99
C PRO A 21 0.68 -8.59 -9.04
N GLU A 22 0.02 -7.79 -8.20
CA GLU A 22 0.10 -6.32 -8.28
C GLU A 22 1.55 -5.82 -8.17
N ILE A 23 2.36 -6.43 -7.32
CA ILE A 23 3.78 -6.11 -7.12
C ILE A 23 4.76 -6.77 -8.11
N ALA A 24 4.26 -7.57 -9.06
CA ALA A 24 5.11 -8.25 -10.04
C ALA A 24 5.34 -7.39 -11.29
N LYS A 25 6.56 -7.42 -11.83
CA LYS A 25 6.93 -6.69 -13.05
C LYS A 25 6.70 -7.53 -14.32
N GLY A 26 5.68 -7.15 -15.11
CA GLY A 26 5.43 -7.74 -16.42
C GLY A 26 5.27 -9.27 -16.39
N ASP A 27 5.76 -9.95 -17.42
CA ASP A 27 5.70 -11.42 -17.52
C ASP A 27 6.69 -12.15 -16.59
N LEU A 28 7.56 -11.41 -15.88
CA LEU A 28 8.53 -11.97 -14.94
C LEU A 28 7.87 -12.16 -13.57
N LYS A 29 7.16 -13.29 -13.45
CA LYS A 29 6.37 -13.72 -12.28
C LYS A 29 7.11 -13.70 -10.93
N ALA A 30 8.45 -13.59 -10.89
CA ALA A 30 9.27 -13.68 -9.69
C ALA A 30 9.96 -12.36 -9.25
N SER A 31 9.72 -11.23 -9.94
CA SER A 31 10.43 -9.98 -9.64
C SER A 31 9.57 -8.97 -8.87
N PHE A 32 10.02 -8.63 -7.66
CA PHE A 32 9.44 -7.57 -6.82
C PHE A 32 9.69 -6.19 -7.44
N ASP A 33 8.63 -5.40 -7.57
CA ASP A 33 8.69 -4.04 -8.08
C ASP A 33 8.27 -3.02 -7.00
N LEU A 34 9.27 -2.30 -6.49
CA LEU A 34 9.06 -1.25 -5.49
C LEU A 34 8.10 -0.16 -5.98
N THR A 35 8.17 0.19 -7.27
CA THR A 35 7.33 1.26 -7.82
C THR A 35 5.85 0.87 -7.79
N ARG A 36 5.56 -0.43 -7.88
CA ARG A 36 4.21 -0.99 -7.74
C ARG A 36 3.80 -1.11 -6.28
N LEU A 37 4.70 -1.49 -5.38
CA LEU A 37 4.42 -1.53 -3.94
C LEU A 37 4.00 -0.15 -3.42
N MET A 38 4.75 0.89 -3.78
CA MET A 38 4.55 2.28 -3.34
C MET A 38 3.72 3.10 -4.34
N TYR A 39 2.96 2.45 -5.22
CA TYR A 39 2.16 3.15 -6.22
C TYR A 39 0.99 3.89 -5.58
N PHE A 40 0.97 5.21 -5.76
CA PHE A 40 -0.14 6.06 -5.36
C PHE A 40 -1.21 6.13 -6.46
N ARG A 41 -2.45 5.77 -6.13
CA ARG A 41 -3.59 5.87 -7.05
C ARG A 41 -4.12 7.29 -7.05
N GLU A 42 -4.20 7.90 -8.23
CA GLU A 42 -4.85 9.21 -8.39
C GLU A 42 -6.33 9.11 -8.03
N VAL A 43 -6.83 10.07 -7.25
CA VAL A 43 -8.26 10.19 -6.95
C VAL A 43 -8.76 11.56 -7.41
N THR A 44 -9.96 11.58 -7.98
CA THR A 44 -10.56 12.81 -8.49
C THR A 44 -11.23 13.56 -7.34
N THR A 45 -10.49 14.51 -6.77
CA THR A 45 -10.94 15.43 -5.72
C THR A 45 -10.85 16.89 -6.20
N VAL A 46 -11.43 17.84 -5.45
CA VAL A 46 -11.37 19.29 -5.76
C VAL A 46 -9.93 19.76 -5.95
N GLN A 47 -9.03 19.24 -5.13
CA GLN A 47 -7.58 19.41 -5.24
C GLN A 47 -6.97 18.07 -5.65
N ARG A 48 -6.01 18.06 -6.57
CA ARG A 48 -5.43 16.81 -7.08
C ARG A 48 -4.71 16.04 -5.97
N SER A 49 -5.13 14.81 -5.72
CA SER A 49 -4.57 13.97 -4.67
C SER A 49 -4.36 12.53 -5.16
N TRP A 50 -3.45 11.83 -4.50
CA TRP A 50 -3.20 10.42 -4.73
C TRP A 50 -3.11 9.68 -3.40
N LEU A 51 -3.60 8.44 -3.38
CA LEU A 51 -3.73 7.63 -2.17
C LEU A 51 -2.90 6.35 -2.27
N LEU A 52 -2.26 5.99 -1.16
CA LEU A 52 -1.63 4.69 -0.95
C LEU A 52 -2.28 4.02 0.27
N SER A 53 -2.98 2.90 0.05
CA SER A 53 -3.65 2.16 1.12
C SER A 53 -2.66 1.51 2.09
N VAL A 54 -2.92 1.69 3.38
CA VAL A 54 -2.14 1.11 4.48
C VAL A 54 -3.06 0.71 5.64
N GLY A 55 -2.59 -0.13 6.54
CA GLY A 55 -3.28 -0.47 7.80
C GLY A 55 -2.64 0.26 8.98
N TRP A 56 -3.44 0.90 9.83
CA TRP A 56 -2.93 1.61 11.02
C TRP A 56 -2.55 0.62 12.14
N ARG A 57 -1.27 0.57 12.51
CA ARG A 57 -0.74 -0.38 13.51
C ARG A 57 -1.33 -0.18 14.91
N LYS A 58 -1.81 1.00 15.27
CA LYS A 58 -2.49 1.20 16.56
C LYS A 58 -3.77 0.37 16.69
N LYS A 59 -4.48 0.15 15.57
CA LYS A 59 -5.67 -0.73 15.49
C LYS A 59 -5.31 -2.17 15.12
N LEU A 60 -4.09 -2.43 14.65
CA LEU A 60 -3.56 -3.73 14.29
C LEU A 60 -2.22 -3.94 15.01
N PRO A 61 -2.19 -4.11 16.35
CA PRO A 61 -0.95 -4.02 17.12
C PRO A 61 0.02 -5.17 16.84
N LYS A 62 -0.46 -6.38 16.54
CA LYS A 62 0.39 -7.56 16.30
C LYS A 62 0.56 -7.84 14.82
N ALA A 63 1.63 -8.53 14.45
CA ALA A 63 1.83 -8.96 13.06
C ALA A 63 0.65 -9.80 12.54
N ASP A 64 0.12 -10.69 13.38
CA ASP A 64 -1.05 -11.51 13.04
C ASP A 64 -2.31 -10.67 12.73
N ASP A 65 -2.49 -9.53 13.40
CA ASP A 65 -3.60 -8.61 13.12
C ASP A 65 -3.47 -8.00 11.72
N VAL A 66 -2.24 -7.63 11.33
CA VAL A 66 -1.93 -7.11 9.99
C VAL A 66 -2.08 -8.18 8.93
N HIS A 67 -1.67 -9.43 9.21
CA HIS A 67 -1.89 -10.54 8.31
C HIS A 67 -3.37 -10.84 8.10
N ALA A 68 -4.16 -10.82 9.18
CA ALA A 68 -5.60 -11.00 9.09
C ALA A 68 -6.26 -9.88 8.25
N TYR A 69 -5.84 -8.63 8.45
CA TYR A 69 -6.24 -7.49 7.62
C TYR A 69 -5.86 -7.68 6.14
N GLY A 70 -4.62 -8.11 5.87
CA GLY A 70 -4.12 -8.39 4.53
C GLY A 70 -4.92 -9.48 3.79
N CYS A 71 -5.15 -10.64 4.44
CA CYS A 71 -5.95 -11.72 3.87
C CYS A 71 -7.41 -11.29 3.62
N ARG A 72 -8.03 -10.51 4.51
CA ARG A 72 -9.40 -9.98 4.29
C ARG A 72 -9.45 -9.01 3.10
N THR A 73 -8.45 -8.13 2.98
CA THR A 73 -8.30 -7.19 1.86
C THR A 73 -8.15 -7.93 0.51
N ALA A 74 -7.31 -8.98 0.47
CA ALA A 74 -7.17 -9.84 -0.70
C ALA A 74 -8.49 -10.54 -1.05
N SER A 75 -9.17 -11.14 -0.06
CA SER A 75 -10.46 -11.81 -0.24
C SER A 75 -11.53 -10.86 -0.80
N ASN A 76 -11.66 -9.65 -0.24
CA ASN A 76 -12.63 -8.65 -0.71
C ASN A 76 -12.31 -8.19 -2.14
N THR A 77 -11.03 -8.04 -2.48
CA THR A 77 -10.57 -7.74 -3.84
C THR A 77 -10.93 -8.87 -4.81
N ASN A 78 -10.71 -10.13 -4.41
CA ASN A 78 -11.03 -11.30 -5.22
C ASN A 78 -12.53 -11.45 -5.47
N LYS A 79 -13.37 -11.24 -4.45
CA LYS A 79 -14.83 -11.22 -4.60
C LYS A 79 -15.30 -10.19 -5.63
N ARG A 80 -14.68 -8.99 -5.65
CA ARG A 80 -14.99 -7.95 -6.65
C ARG A 80 -14.53 -8.39 -8.05
N ARG A 81 -13.28 -8.85 -8.19
CA ARG A 81 -12.71 -9.30 -9.47
C ARG A 81 -13.52 -10.43 -10.09
N LEU A 82 -13.89 -11.44 -9.30
CA LEU A 82 -14.70 -12.58 -9.75
C LEU A 82 -16.08 -12.13 -10.26
N ARG A 83 -16.75 -11.24 -9.51
CA ARG A 83 -18.06 -10.67 -9.92
C ARG A 83 -17.96 -9.90 -11.24
N ASP A 84 -16.89 -9.11 -11.42
CA ASP A 84 -16.69 -8.34 -12.64
C ASP A 84 -16.31 -9.22 -13.83
N ALA A 85 -15.58 -10.31 -13.59
CA ALA A 85 -15.25 -11.31 -14.61
C ALA A 85 -16.49 -12.10 -15.04
N GLU A 86 -17.34 -12.52 -14.10
CA GLU A 86 -18.62 -13.17 -14.37
C GLU A 86 -19.52 -12.32 -15.26
N LYS A 87 -19.69 -11.03 -14.93
CA LYS A 87 -20.47 -10.08 -15.75
C LYS A 87 -19.94 -9.95 -17.19
N LYS A 88 -18.65 -10.22 -17.40
CA LYS A 88 -17.98 -10.15 -18.71
C LYS A 88 -17.84 -11.51 -19.39
N GLY A 89 -18.27 -12.60 -18.76
CA GLY A 89 -18.05 -13.96 -19.25
C GLY A 89 -16.57 -14.37 -19.30
N ILE A 90 -15.72 -13.78 -18.46
CA ILE A 90 -14.29 -14.05 -18.40
C ILE A 90 -14.00 -15.01 -17.24
N THR A 91 -13.18 -16.03 -17.49
CA THR A 91 -12.61 -16.86 -16.41
C THR A 91 -11.26 -16.28 -16.00
N LEU A 92 -11.06 -16.07 -14.69
CA LEU A 92 -9.79 -15.60 -14.15
C LEU A 92 -8.89 -16.80 -13.86
N ASP A 93 -7.61 -16.66 -14.22
CA ASP A 93 -6.58 -17.57 -13.75
C ASP A 93 -6.45 -17.47 -12.22
N PRO A 94 -6.50 -18.57 -11.45
CA PRO A 94 -6.48 -18.51 -9.99
C PRO A 94 -5.24 -17.81 -9.41
N LEU A 95 -4.07 -18.00 -10.01
CA LEU A 95 -2.79 -17.45 -9.52
C LEU A 95 -2.54 -16.02 -10.01
N HIS A 96 -2.85 -15.72 -11.27
CA HIS A 96 -2.52 -14.45 -11.93
C HIS A 96 -3.72 -13.50 -12.07
N GLY A 97 -4.94 -14.00 -11.93
CA GLY A 97 -6.18 -13.21 -11.99
C GLY A 97 -6.66 -12.73 -10.62
N LEU A 98 -6.25 -13.40 -9.55
CA LEU A 98 -6.63 -13.07 -8.17
C LEU A 98 -5.50 -12.35 -7.45
N ALA A 99 -5.83 -11.79 -6.29
CA ALA A 99 -4.91 -11.14 -5.37
C ALA A 99 -4.52 -12.13 -4.28
N HIS A 100 -3.21 -12.34 -4.11
CA HIS A 100 -2.63 -13.18 -3.07
C HIS A 100 -1.80 -12.30 -2.14
N TYR A 101 -2.12 -12.34 -0.85
CA TYR A 101 -1.43 -11.54 0.16
C TYR A 101 -0.12 -12.22 0.56
N LEU A 102 1.01 -11.49 0.48
CA LEU A 102 2.35 -12.06 0.70
C LEU A 102 3.02 -11.60 2.01
N GLY A 103 2.40 -10.68 2.74
CA GLY A 103 3.00 -10.03 3.90
C GLY A 103 2.91 -8.52 3.87
N PHE A 104 3.68 -7.84 4.71
CA PHE A 104 3.64 -6.38 4.85
C PHE A 104 5.00 -5.76 5.16
N TYR A 105 5.08 -4.44 4.95
CA TYR A 105 6.17 -3.58 5.41
C TYR A 105 5.60 -2.51 6.35
N ASP A 106 6.31 -2.21 7.43
CA ASP A 106 5.93 -1.14 8.37
C ASP A 106 6.79 0.11 8.13
N PHE A 107 6.17 1.29 8.20
CA PHE A 107 6.86 2.59 8.24
C PHE A 107 6.10 3.61 9.10
N GLY A 108 6.83 4.58 9.65
CA GLY A 108 6.28 5.60 10.53
C GLY A 108 5.52 6.70 9.79
N VAL A 109 4.48 7.25 10.39
CA VAL A 109 3.74 8.42 9.87
C VAL A 109 4.67 9.63 9.74
N GLU A 110 5.61 9.82 10.67
CA GLU A 110 6.63 10.86 10.58
C GLU A 110 7.47 10.76 9.28
N THR A 111 7.78 9.54 8.81
CA THR A 111 8.47 9.35 7.52
C THR A 111 7.63 9.87 6.37
N CYS A 112 6.31 9.62 6.39
CA CYS A 112 5.40 10.16 5.39
C CYS A 112 5.42 11.69 5.43
N GLU A 113 5.27 12.30 6.60
CA GLU A 113 5.24 13.76 6.71
C GLU A 113 6.55 14.42 6.24
N LYS A 114 7.70 13.86 6.65
CA LYS A 114 9.05 14.32 6.23
C LYS A 114 9.31 14.14 4.73
N SER A 115 8.57 13.25 4.05
CA SER A 115 8.67 13.08 2.59
C SER A 115 8.01 14.21 1.79
N SER A 116 7.24 15.09 2.44
CA SER A 116 6.67 16.28 1.81
C SER A 116 7.75 17.11 1.11
N ASN A 117 7.39 17.73 -0.02
CA ASN A 117 8.33 18.54 -0.81
C ASN A 117 7.69 19.83 -1.31
N ALA A 118 8.35 20.55 -2.22
CA ALA A 118 7.87 21.83 -2.73
C ALA A 118 6.52 21.74 -3.48
N ILE A 119 6.17 20.54 -3.99
CA ILE A 119 4.98 20.33 -4.83
C ILE A 119 3.89 19.63 -4.05
N TYR A 120 4.25 18.69 -3.17
CA TYR A 120 3.31 17.82 -2.49
C TYR A 120 3.41 17.94 -0.98
N THR A 121 2.26 17.96 -0.33
CA THR A 121 2.13 17.67 1.10
C THR A 121 1.79 16.20 1.25
N VAL A 122 2.48 15.51 2.14
CA VAL A 122 2.24 14.10 2.44
C VAL A 122 1.80 13.98 3.90
N TYR A 123 0.70 13.26 4.14
CA TYR A 123 0.20 12.96 5.48
C TYR A 123 -0.52 11.62 5.47
N VAL A 124 -0.97 11.16 6.63
CA VAL A 124 -1.74 9.91 6.75
C VAL A 124 -3.07 10.19 7.44
N GLU A 125 -4.14 9.61 6.92
CA GLU A 125 -5.47 9.70 7.50
C GLU A 125 -6.10 8.31 7.65
N ASN A 126 -6.87 8.11 8.73
CA ASN A 126 -7.69 6.93 8.93
C ASN A 126 -9.03 7.12 8.23
N GLU A 127 -9.30 6.25 7.27
CA GLU A 127 -10.55 6.17 6.51
C GLU A 127 -11.00 4.70 6.54
N PRO A 128 -11.80 4.30 7.55
CA PRO A 128 -12.38 2.96 7.59
C PRO A 128 -13.10 2.60 6.29
N GLU A 129 -12.71 1.48 5.66
CA GLU A 129 -13.27 1.05 4.38
C GLU A 129 -13.63 -0.43 4.41
N ASN A 130 -14.76 -0.82 3.80
CA ASN A 130 -15.18 -2.22 3.65
C ASN A 130 -15.25 -3.02 4.98
N GLY A 131 -15.54 -2.35 6.09
CA GLY A 131 -15.58 -2.95 7.43
C GLY A 131 -14.21 -3.12 8.10
N GLU A 132 -13.14 -2.56 7.52
CA GLU A 132 -11.80 -2.54 8.11
C GLU A 132 -11.55 -1.19 8.79
N ASP A 133 -11.80 -1.11 10.11
CA ASP A 133 -11.61 0.12 10.90
C ASP A 133 -10.17 0.66 10.88
N ALA A 134 -9.20 -0.22 10.63
CA ALA A 134 -7.78 0.12 10.54
C ALA A 134 -7.36 0.67 9.17
N HIS A 135 -8.23 0.62 8.15
CA HIS A 135 -7.89 1.11 6.83
C HIS A 135 -7.54 2.59 6.88
N SER A 136 -6.44 2.95 6.23
CA SER A 136 -5.89 4.29 6.23
C SER A 136 -5.23 4.56 4.89
N HIS A 137 -5.02 5.85 4.58
CA HIS A 137 -4.33 6.27 3.38
C HIS A 137 -3.14 7.14 3.73
N VAL A 138 -1.99 6.85 3.11
CA VAL A 138 -1.00 7.89 2.89
C VAL A 138 -1.52 8.76 1.76
N VAL A 139 -1.75 10.03 2.05
CA VAL A 139 -2.29 11.02 1.13
C VAL A 139 -1.15 11.87 0.59
N LEU A 140 -1.03 11.90 -0.73
CA LEU A 140 -0.16 12.81 -1.45
C LEU A 140 -1.03 13.90 -2.06
N LEU A 141 -0.96 15.11 -1.52
CA LEU A 141 -1.80 16.25 -1.91
C LEU A 141 -0.97 17.30 -2.67
N GLU A 142 -1.36 17.63 -3.90
CA GLU A 142 -0.71 18.69 -4.67
C GLU A 142 -0.98 20.06 -4.04
N LYS A 143 0.06 20.79 -3.64
CA LYS A 143 -0.08 22.11 -3.00
C LYS A 143 -0.80 23.12 -3.90
N SER A 144 -1.60 23.99 -3.31
CA SER A 144 -2.29 25.07 -4.02
C SER A 144 -1.31 26.19 -4.42
N GLY A 145 -1.69 27.01 -5.41
CA GLY A 145 -0.89 28.16 -5.83
C GLY A 145 0.39 27.83 -6.62
N LEU A 146 0.55 26.58 -7.07
CA LEU A 146 1.65 26.22 -7.96
C LEU A 146 1.54 26.96 -9.30
N PRO A 147 2.67 27.28 -9.96
CA PRO A 147 2.67 27.94 -11.27
C PRO A 147 1.80 27.19 -12.29
N THR A 148 1.12 27.95 -13.15
CA THR A 148 0.19 27.42 -14.17
C THR A 148 0.88 26.50 -15.17
N LYS A 149 2.18 26.71 -15.43
CA LYS A 149 3.01 25.73 -16.13
C LYS A 149 3.46 24.69 -15.11
N PRO A 150 3.10 23.39 -15.29
CA PRO A 150 3.51 22.36 -14.34
C PRO A 150 5.03 22.38 -14.24
N PRO A 151 5.60 22.46 -13.03
CA PRO A 151 7.04 22.38 -12.88
C PRO A 151 7.51 21.05 -13.51
N PRO A 152 8.60 21.06 -14.30
CA PRO A 152 9.02 19.92 -15.12
C PRO A 152 9.37 18.65 -14.31
N ASN A 153 9.34 18.73 -12.98
CA ASN A 153 9.77 17.70 -12.05
C ASN A 153 8.62 17.06 -11.24
N LYS A 154 7.32 17.25 -11.55
CA LYS A 154 6.22 16.62 -10.78
C LYS A 154 6.36 15.09 -10.66
N ALA A 155 6.74 14.41 -11.74
CA ALA A 155 6.94 12.97 -11.73
C ALA A 155 8.13 12.60 -10.81
N SER A 156 9.26 13.29 -10.97
CA SER A 156 10.44 13.11 -10.12
C SER A 156 10.14 13.38 -8.64
N ALA A 157 9.31 14.38 -8.33
CA ALA A 157 8.91 14.71 -6.96
C ALA A 157 8.07 13.60 -6.31
N ARG A 158 7.23 12.89 -7.08
CA ARG A 158 6.52 11.70 -6.58
C ARG A 158 7.46 10.52 -6.39
N THR A 159 8.40 10.30 -7.32
CA THR A 159 9.44 9.26 -7.17
C THR A 159 10.27 9.49 -5.90
N GLN A 160 10.68 10.73 -5.62
CA GLN A 160 11.39 11.07 -4.38
C GLN A 160 10.59 10.74 -3.12
N ILE A 161 9.26 10.96 -3.13
CA ILE A 161 8.39 10.57 -2.02
C ILE A 161 8.37 9.04 -1.86
N MET A 162 8.19 8.30 -2.95
CA MET A 162 8.17 6.83 -2.92
C MET A 162 9.50 6.24 -2.41
N GLU A 163 10.62 6.80 -2.84
CA GLU A 163 11.96 6.43 -2.36
C GLU A 163 12.13 6.74 -0.88
N ALA A 164 11.71 7.93 -0.42
CA ALA A 164 11.78 8.30 0.99
C ALA A 164 10.93 7.37 1.88
N LEU A 165 9.72 7.02 1.44
CA LEU A 165 8.87 6.06 2.14
C LEU A 165 9.52 4.68 2.21
N TRP A 166 10.04 4.18 1.09
CA TRP A 166 10.76 2.90 1.06
C TRP A 166 11.97 2.90 2.00
N ASN A 167 12.73 3.99 2.01
CA ASN A 167 13.90 4.13 2.86
C ASN A 167 13.56 4.13 4.37
N GLY A 168 12.32 4.49 4.74
CA GLY A 168 11.82 4.40 6.11
C GLY A 168 11.12 3.08 6.45
N CYS A 169 11.02 2.13 5.51
CA CYS A 169 10.34 0.86 5.72
C CYS A 169 11.18 -0.16 6.52
N SER A 170 10.46 -1.06 7.17
CA SER A 170 10.96 -2.28 7.81
C SER A 170 10.13 -3.48 7.36
N GLY A 171 10.72 -4.66 7.35
CA GLY A 171 10.12 -5.89 6.80
C GLY A 171 10.91 -6.42 5.59
N PRO A 172 10.33 -7.35 4.82
CA PRO A 172 8.96 -7.81 4.90
C PRO A 172 8.71 -8.74 6.09
N THR A 173 7.53 -8.65 6.70
CA THR A 173 6.99 -9.74 7.51
C THR A 173 6.11 -10.59 6.60
N ARG A 174 6.61 -11.79 6.23
CA ARG A 174 6.01 -12.63 5.19
C ARG A 174 4.83 -13.44 5.73
N HIS A 175 3.89 -13.73 4.83
CA HIS A 175 2.72 -14.56 5.13
C HIS A 175 2.22 -15.26 3.87
N ILE A 176 1.68 -16.47 4.04
CA ILE A 176 0.90 -17.19 3.02
C ILE A 176 -0.44 -17.54 3.66
N CYS A 177 -1.54 -17.02 3.10
CA CYS A 177 -2.87 -17.31 3.63
C CYS A 177 -3.20 -18.79 3.37
N ALA A 178 -4.00 -19.42 4.25
CA ALA A 178 -4.40 -20.83 4.07
C ALA A 178 -5.15 -21.09 2.75
N ASN A 179 -5.82 -20.07 2.20
CA ASN A 179 -6.50 -20.17 0.89
C ASN A 179 -5.53 -20.16 -0.30
N ASP A 180 -4.27 -19.80 -0.08
CA ASP A 180 -3.23 -19.72 -1.12
C ASP A 180 -2.23 -20.89 -1.02
N GLU A 181 -2.53 -21.90 -0.20
CA GLU A 181 -1.63 -23.03 0.09
C GLU A 181 -1.28 -23.83 -1.17
N GLU A 182 -2.24 -23.98 -2.09
CA GLU A 182 -2.03 -24.66 -3.37
C GLU A 182 -0.99 -23.98 -4.26
N PHE A 183 -0.75 -22.68 -4.07
CA PHE A 183 0.22 -21.86 -4.81
C PHE A 183 1.47 -21.52 -3.98
N ARG A 184 1.66 -22.14 -2.81
CA ARG A 184 2.78 -21.84 -1.91
C ARG A 184 4.14 -21.81 -2.63
N PRO A 185 4.52 -22.83 -3.44
CA PRO A 185 5.84 -22.84 -4.09
C PRO A 185 6.07 -21.60 -4.97
N GLU A 186 5.07 -21.20 -5.75
CA GLU A 186 5.12 -20.04 -6.62
C GLU A 186 5.17 -18.73 -5.85
N LEU A 187 4.36 -18.60 -4.79
CA LEU A 187 4.26 -17.38 -4.00
C LEU A 187 5.50 -17.17 -3.11
N GLU A 188 6.08 -18.23 -2.53
CA GLU A 188 7.31 -18.17 -1.74
C GLU A 188 8.54 -17.84 -2.60
N ALA A 189 8.54 -18.28 -3.86
CA ALA A 189 9.60 -17.98 -4.84
C ALA A 189 9.68 -16.49 -5.23
N ILE A 190 8.65 -15.70 -4.96
CA ILE A 190 8.67 -14.25 -5.18
C ILE A 190 9.67 -13.63 -4.18
N ASN A 191 10.75 -13.05 -4.69
CA ASN A 191 11.76 -12.43 -3.82
C ASN A 191 11.30 -11.04 -3.36
N LEU A 192 10.67 -10.97 -2.18
CA LEU A 192 10.35 -9.70 -1.52
C LEU A 192 11.64 -9.10 -0.95
N GLN A 193 12.05 -7.94 -1.47
CA GLN A 193 13.26 -7.28 -1.01
C GLN A 193 13.11 -6.84 0.45
N ASP A 194 14.14 -7.06 1.26
CA ASP A 194 14.21 -6.49 2.60
C ASP A 194 14.12 -4.97 2.52
N GLY A 195 13.28 -4.38 3.38
CA GLY A 195 13.29 -2.95 3.59
C GLY A 195 14.68 -2.51 4.08
N PRO A 196 15.15 -1.30 3.75
CA PRO A 196 16.50 -0.81 4.08
C PRO A 196 16.80 -0.64 5.60
N ARG A 197 16.03 -1.30 6.47
CA ARG A 197 16.12 -1.35 7.94
C ARG A 197 16.19 0.06 8.53
N ASN A 198 15.03 0.64 8.83
CA ASN A 198 14.98 1.78 9.74
C ASN A 198 15.41 1.32 11.16
N PRO A 199 16.58 1.73 11.68
CA PRO A 199 17.08 1.26 12.98
C PRO A 199 16.16 1.65 14.14
N GLN A 200 15.31 2.66 13.96
CA GLN A 200 14.39 3.16 14.97
C GLN A 200 13.18 2.25 15.21
N MET A 201 12.92 1.27 14.33
CA MET A 201 11.78 0.34 14.43
C MET A 201 12.18 -1.07 14.88
N ALA A 202 13.45 -1.31 15.19
CA ALA A 202 13.99 -2.64 15.50
C ALA A 202 13.63 -3.18 16.92
N GLY A 203 12.59 -2.67 17.57
CA GLY A 203 12.23 -3.06 18.94
C GLY A 203 10.78 -2.78 19.36
N ALA A 204 9.87 -2.62 18.39
CA ALA A 204 8.43 -2.46 18.62
C ALA A 204 7.68 -3.79 18.44
#